data_AF-A0AB32W581-F1
#
_entry.id   AF-A0AB32W581-F1
#
_cell.length_a   1.000
_cell.length_b   1.000
_cell.length_c   1.000
_cell.angle_alpha   90.00
_cell.angle_beta   90.00
_cell.angle_gamma   90.00
#
_symmetry.space_group_name_H-M   'P 1'
#
loop_
_entity.id
_entity.type
_entity.pdbx_description
1 polymer ?
#
loop_
_entity_poly.entity_id
_entity_poly.type
_entity_poly.pdbx_seq_one_letter_code
_entity_poly.pdbx_strand_id
1 'polypeptide(L)'
;MASICYSSISVLFPPNSSNPNKPFPFPPKLPYPNPFPSLRTSKIRAANSSSVQEEHYMSIDNLHRFVDLNMGKWTGSFHQFDGNGNLLQKINTRLSASSYGEDELISLIQTLYIQQPQSSTSVSGHDEEPEWAEYKIKETNMFTVDKYQQIGFFPKERAYSLRYLTAGMLETVLRQGVLGEDDTGEESPKNLKLPSRRPSIVCENCLYSQEKDRRARAFHIMDPRGFIDMLVIFLEDRGDGLLFHPSLGNMMVQILPFLGKWEGHSVTKRSGVYGSTITEADTVALLQMDDKNKLVQDVTSMGGGRDVRTNVHWTGTISDNLVEFEGAYQLTLLPGGMYMGYPSDIAKSVAESKSFHLEFCWLEAPGKRQRLVRTYDAEGLAVSSTYFSEVTI
;
A
#
# COMPACT_ATOMS: atom_id res chain seq x y z
N MET A 1 -27.29 34.84 -35.65
CA MET A 1 -28.41 34.08 -36.26
C MET A 1 -28.05 32.61 -36.24
N ALA A 2 -28.99 31.75 -35.81
CA ALA A 2 -28.96 30.28 -35.68
C ALA A 2 -27.81 29.72 -34.80
N SER A 3 -27.97 29.30 -33.55
CA SER A 3 -28.97 28.47 -32.84
C SER A 3 -29.11 27.06 -33.41
N ILE A 4 -28.37 26.12 -32.81
CA ILE A 4 -28.70 24.69 -32.81
C ILE A 4 -28.58 24.20 -31.36
N CYS A 5 -29.74 23.91 -30.80
CA CYS A 5 -29.95 23.16 -29.57
C CYS A 5 -29.52 21.71 -29.75
N TYR A 6 -28.90 21.12 -28.72
CA TYR A 6 -29.12 19.70 -28.43
C TYR A 6 -29.46 19.52 -26.96
N SER A 7 -30.49 18.70 -26.81
CA SER A 7 -31.37 18.46 -25.68
C SER A 7 -30.74 17.65 -24.57
N SER A 8 -31.00 18.10 -23.36
CA SER A 8 -30.82 17.44 -22.08
C SER A 8 -31.73 16.20 -21.97
N ILE A 9 -31.16 15.04 -21.67
CA ILE A 9 -31.91 13.85 -21.26
C ILE A 9 -31.90 13.81 -19.74
N SER A 10 -33.07 14.08 -19.16
CA SER A 10 -33.38 13.91 -17.75
C SER A 10 -33.65 12.43 -17.45
N VAL A 11 -32.84 11.83 -16.57
CA VAL A 11 -33.09 10.50 -16.02
C VAL A 11 -33.98 10.65 -14.78
N LEU A 12 -35.20 10.14 -14.88
CA LEU A 12 -36.19 10.06 -13.80
C LEU A 12 -35.88 8.85 -12.89
N PHE A 13 -35.71 9.12 -11.60
CA PHE A 13 -35.71 8.11 -10.54
C PHE A 13 -37.14 7.61 -10.27
N PRO A 14 -37.39 6.29 -10.12
CA PRO A 14 -38.58 5.80 -9.45
C PRO A 14 -38.38 5.71 -7.93
N PRO A 15 -39.43 5.97 -7.11
CA PRO A 15 -39.33 6.07 -5.67
C PRO A 15 -39.36 4.70 -4.98
N ASN A 16 -38.69 4.61 -3.83
CA ASN A 16 -38.86 3.55 -2.84
C ASN A 16 -40.30 3.58 -2.27
N SER A 17 -40.99 2.44 -2.27
CA SER A 17 -42.05 2.17 -1.29
C SER A 17 -42.08 0.70 -0.90
N SER A 18 -41.92 0.46 0.40
CA SER A 18 -42.06 -0.81 1.10
C SER A 18 -43.52 -1.09 1.47
N ASN A 19 -44.07 -2.26 1.12
CA ASN A 19 -44.85 -3.08 2.06
C ASN A 19 -45.09 -4.52 1.54
N PRO A 20 -45.10 -5.52 2.44
CA PRO A 20 -45.21 -6.95 2.12
C PRO A 20 -46.67 -7.41 2.10
N ASN A 21 -46.91 -8.62 1.55
CA ASN A 21 -48.17 -9.35 1.43
C ASN A 21 -48.95 -9.15 0.12
N LYS A 22 -48.70 -10.02 -0.86
CA LYS A 22 -49.74 -10.75 -1.61
C LYS A 22 -49.14 -11.93 -2.42
N PRO A 23 -49.88 -13.05 -2.59
CA PRO A 23 -49.34 -14.29 -3.12
C PRO A 23 -49.42 -14.35 -4.65
N PHE A 24 -48.36 -14.89 -5.27
CA PHE A 24 -48.25 -15.07 -6.73
C PHE A 24 -49.03 -16.30 -7.23
N PRO A 25 -49.67 -16.24 -8.41
CA PRO A 25 -50.35 -17.38 -9.02
C PRO A 25 -49.39 -18.29 -9.82
N PHE A 26 -49.61 -19.61 -9.72
CA PHE A 26 -48.88 -20.66 -10.42
C PHE A 26 -49.12 -20.69 -11.94
N PRO A 27 -48.10 -21.05 -12.77
CA PRO A 27 -48.29 -21.54 -14.13
C PRO A 27 -48.26 -23.09 -14.22
N PRO A 28 -48.75 -23.69 -15.32
CA PRO A 28 -49.21 -25.08 -15.36
C PRO A 28 -48.15 -26.14 -15.71
N LYS A 29 -48.56 -27.40 -15.48
CA LYS A 29 -47.84 -28.69 -15.50
C LYS A 29 -47.02 -28.98 -16.77
N LEU A 30 -45.79 -29.48 -16.56
CA LEU A 30 -44.99 -30.21 -17.56
C LEU A 30 -45.22 -31.74 -17.43
N PRO A 31 -45.16 -32.51 -18.54
CA PRO A 31 -45.33 -33.97 -18.51
C PRO A 31 -44.08 -34.75 -18.06
N TYR A 32 -44.34 -35.91 -17.45
CA TYR A 32 -43.44 -36.84 -16.74
C TYR A 32 -42.37 -37.55 -17.61
N PRO A 33 -41.35 -38.19 -16.98
CA PRO A 33 -40.05 -38.53 -17.57
C PRO A 33 -39.96 -39.98 -18.08
N ASN A 34 -38.94 -40.25 -18.91
CA ASN A 34 -38.49 -41.60 -19.26
C ASN A 34 -36.95 -41.61 -19.44
N PRO A 35 -36.29 -42.78 -19.38
CA PRO A 35 -35.25 -43.05 -18.38
C PRO A 35 -33.80 -43.04 -18.90
N PHE A 36 -32.88 -42.88 -17.95
CA PHE A 36 -31.42 -42.94 -18.00
C PHE A 36 -30.76 -43.77 -19.13
N PRO A 37 -29.68 -43.24 -19.74
CA PRO A 37 -28.56 -44.05 -20.19
C PRO A 37 -27.37 -43.95 -19.22
N SER A 38 -26.84 -45.10 -18.85
CA SER A 38 -25.68 -45.29 -18.00
C SER A 38 -24.40 -44.69 -18.62
N LEU A 39 -23.83 -43.68 -17.96
CA LEU A 39 -22.50 -43.18 -18.29
C LEU A 39 -21.45 -44.00 -17.52
N ARG A 40 -20.70 -44.79 -18.29
CA ARG A 40 -19.47 -45.47 -17.88
C ARG A 40 -18.52 -44.46 -17.23
N THR A 41 -18.12 -44.72 -15.99
CA THR A 41 -16.99 -44.06 -15.32
C THR A 41 -15.70 -44.31 -16.09
N SER A 42 -15.32 -43.35 -16.93
CA SER A 42 -13.94 -43.21 -17.38
C SER A 42 -13.10 -42.70 -16.22
N LYS A 43 -12.15 -43.53 -15.76
CA LYS A 43 -11.10 -43.15 -14.80
C LYS A 43 -10.40 -41.89 -15.30
N ILE A 44 -10.71 -40.75 -14.69
CA ILE A 44 -9.86 -39.55 -14.80
C ILE A 44 -8.63 -39.85 -13.95
N ARG A 45 -7.50 -40.05 -14.63
CA ARG A 45 -6.18 -40.19 -14.04
C ARG A 45 -5.88 -38.88 -13.30
N ALA A 46 -5.69 -38.94 -11.99
CA ALA A 46 -5.23 -37.83 -11.18
C ALA A 46 -3.81 -37.43 -11.61
N ALA A 47 -3.72 -36.47 -12.52
CA ALA A 47 -2.52 -35.69 -12.78
C ALA A 47 -2.88 -34.26 -12.35
N ASN A 48 -2.35 -33.82 -11.20
CA ASN A 48 -2.26 -32.43 -10.68
C ASN A 48 -2.29 -32.32 -9.14
N SER A 49 -2.28 -33.41 -8.36
CA SER A 49 -2.22 -33.30 -6.89
C SER A 49 -0.87 -32.78 -6.38
N SER A 50 0.23 -33.06 -7.08
CA SER A 50 1.58 -32.69 -6.65
C SER A 50 1.84 -31.18 -6.72
N SER A 51 1.39 -30.51 -7.79
CA SER A 51 1.63 -29.07 -7.98
C SER A 51 0.84 -28.23 -6.99
N VAL A 52 -0.43 -28.58 -6.73
CA VAL A 52 -1.27 -27.88 -5.74
C VAL A 52 -0.72 -28.06 -4.33
N GLN A 53 -0.20 -29.24 -4.02
CA GLN A 53 0.39 -29.53 -2.73
C GLN A 53 1.72 -28.78 -2.51
N GLU A 54 2.54 -28.63 -3.55
CA GLU A 54 3.77 -27.82 -3.50
C GLU A 54 3.46 -26.32 -3.30
N GLU A 55 2.48 -25.77 -4.02
CA GLU A 55 2.01 -24.39 -3.84
C GLU A 55 1.50 -24.13 -2.41
N HIS A 56 0.82 -25.11 -1.81
CA HIS A 56 0.34 -25.03 -0.43
C HIS A 56 1.50 -24.95 0.57
N TYR A 57 2.49 -25.84 0.48
CA TYR A 57 3.65 -25.81 1.36
C TYR A 57 4.48 -24.53 1.21
N MET A 58 4.65 -24.04 -0.03
CA MET A 58 5.32 -22.76 -0.27
C MET A 58 4.55 -21.57 0.31
N SER A 59 3.21 -21.61 0.28
CA SER A 59 2.38 -20.58 0.89
C SER A 59 2.54 -20.55 2.41
N ILE A 60 2.61 -21.72 3.05
CA ILE A 60 2.89 -21.83 4.49
C ILE A 60 4.28 -21.26 4.81
N ASP A 61 5.34 -21.69 4.09
CA ASP A 61 6.71 -21.18 4.31
C ASP A 61 6.79 -19.66 4.13
N ASN A 62 6.16 -19.11 3.08
CA ASN A 62 6.10 -17.66 2.87
C ASN A 62 5.38 -16.94 4.00
N LEU A 63 4.27 -17.48 4.50
CA LEU A 63 3.54 -16.90 5.63
C LEU A 63 4.41 -16.90 6.89
N HIS A 64 5.07 -18.01 7.21
CA HIS A 64 6.02 -18.08 8.33
C HIS A 64 7.12 -17.02 8.22
N ARG A 65 7.78 -16.93 7.07
CA ARG A 65 8.82 -15.93 6.83
C ARG A 65 8.30 -14.48 6.94
N PHE A 66 7.07 -14.24 6.50
CA PHE A 66 6.43 -12.93 6.66
C PHE A 66 6.16 -12.62 8.14
N VAL A 67 5.66 -13.58 8.90
CA VAL A 67 5.43 -13.45 10.36
C VAL A 67 6.77 -13.18 11.06
N ASP A 68 7.79 -14.01 10.82
CA ASP A 68 9.13 -13.89 11.40
C ASP A 68 9.78 -12.54 11.12
N LEU A 69 9.63 -12.04 9.89
CA LEU A 69 10.17 -10.75 9.50
C LEU A 69 9.53 -9.59 10.29
N ASN A 70 8.26 -9.72 10.69
CA ASN A 70 7.51 -8.69 11.39
C ASN A 70 7.56 -8.82 12.92
N MET A 71 7.86 -9.99 13.48
CA MET A 71 7.94 -10.20 14.93
C MET A 71 8.96 -9.28 15.62
N GLY A 72 8.65 -8.96 16.88
CA GLY A 72 9.50 -8.18 17.77
C GLY A 72 8.83 -6.90 18.26
N LYS A 73 9.60 -6.11 19.02
CA LYS A 73 9.21 -4.77 19.46
C LYS A 73 9.87 -3.74 18.55
N TRP A 74 9.05 -2.88 17.99
CA TRP A 74 9.43 -1.83 17.06
C TRP A 74 9.18 -0.49 17.73
N THR A 75 10.24 0.31 17.88
CA THR A 75 10.13 1.71 18.31
C THR A 75 10.19 2.59 17.08
N GLY A 76 9.19 3.44 16.88
CA GLY A 76 9.05 4.14 15.62
C GLY A 76 8.38 5.51 15.71
N SER A 77 8.31 6.17 14.59
CA SER A 77 7.65 7.45 14.43
C SER A 77 6.74 7.43 13.22
N PHE A 78 5.50 7.83 13.44
CA PHE A 78 4.50 8.08 12.44
C PHE A 78 4.66 9.50 11.92
N HIS A 79 4.68 9.65 10.59
CA HIS A 79 4.75 10.93 9.90
C HIS A 79 3.62 11.01 8.90
N GLN A 80 2.78 12.05 9.02
CA GLN A 80 1.72 12.35 8.07
C GLN A 80 2.17 13.47 7.14
N PHE A 81 2.02 13.27 5.83
CA PHE A 81 2.30 14.26 4.80
C PHE A 81 1.07 14.54 3.94
N ASP A 82 0.98 15.75 3.42
CA ASP A 82 0.08 16.06 2.30
C ASP A 82 0.69 15.60 0.95
N GLY A 83 -0.05 15.78 -0.14
CA GLY A 83 0.43 15.44 -1.49
C GLY A 83 1.62 16.28 -1.98
N ASN A 84 1.93 17.40 -1.31
CA ASN A 84 3.08 18.27 -1.61
C ASN A 84 4.29 17.96 -0.71
N GLY A 85 4.22 16.89 0.09
CA GLY A 85 5.31 16.46 0.97
C GLY A 85 5.50 17.33 2.21
N ASN A 86 4.51 18.16 2.57
CA ASN A 86 4.56 18.94 3.80
C ASN A 86 4.21 18.04 4.99
N LEU A 87 5.07 18.04 6.01
CA LEU A 87 4.82 17.31 7.25
C LEU A 87 3.69 17.99 8.03
N LEU A 88 2.58 17.27 8.25
CA LEU A 88 1.43 17.73 9.01
C LEU A 88 1.53 17.33 10.48
N GLN A 89 1.86 16.06 10.75
CA GLN A 89 1.92 15.49 12.09
C GLN A 89 3.10 14.53 12.21
N LYS A 90 3.76 14.54 13.38
CA LYS A 90 4.73 13.53 13.79
C LYS A 90 4.34 12.99 15.15
N ILE A 91 4.11 11.69 15.25
CA ILE A 91 3.63 11.02 16.45
C ILE A 91 4.58 9.86 16.76
N ASN A 92 5.02 9.75 18.00
CA ASN A 92 5.84 8.61 18.41
C ASN A 92 4.96 7.38 18.63
N THR A 93 5.45 6.23 18.19
CA THR A 93 4.70 4.98 18.20
C THR A 93 5.59 3.83 18.65
N ARG A 94 5.01 2.83 19.31
CA ARG A 94 5.64 1.52 19.51
C ARG A 94 4.74 0.45 18.94
N LEU A 95 5.31 -0.59 18.36
CA LEU A 95 4.54 -1.70 17.80
C LEU A 95 5.12 -3.01 18.34
N SER A 96 4.28 -3.76 19.04
CA SER A 96 4.60 -5.11 19.49
C SER A 96 3.96 -6.11 18.54
N ALA A 97 4.78 -6.98 17.95
CA ALA A 97 4.34 -8.01 17.01
C ALA A 97 4.77 -9.39 17.50
N SER A 98 3.81 -10.31 17.61
CA SER A 98 4.02 -11.69 18.05
C SER A 98 3.25 -12.66 17.15
N SER A 99 3.63 -13.93 17.18
CA SER A 99 2.91 -14.99 16.49
C SER A 99 2.02 -15.79 17.44
N TYR A 100 0.97 -16.41 16.89
CA TYR A 100 0.14 -17.41 17.55
C TYR A 100 -0.25 -18.50 16.56
N GLY A 101 -0.32 -19.76 17.02
CA GLY A 101 -0.56 -20.91 16.16
C GLY A 101 0.71 -21.39 15.44
N GLU A 102 0.57 -22.49 14.70
CA GLU A 102 1.66 -23.15 13.96
C GLU A 102 1.17 -23.51 12.54
N ASP A 103 2.12 -23.74 11.64
CA ASP A 103 1.87 -24.13 10.24
C ASP A 103 0.86 -23.23 9.53
N GLU A 104 -0.18 -23.81 8.92
CA GLU A 104 -1.23 -23.08 8.19
C GLU A 104 -2.10 -22.17 9.08
N LEU A 105 -2.07 -22.41 10.40
CA LEU A 105 -2.81 -21.65 11.40
C LEU A 105 -1.96 -20.55 12.04
N ILE A 106 -0.71 -20.37 11.60
CA ILE A 106 0.10 -19.27 12.10
C ILE A 106 -0.57 -17.93 11.79
N SER A 107 -0.60 -17.08 12.82
CA SER A 107 -1.17 -15.75 12.78
C SER A 107 -0.18 -14.76 13.36
N LEU A 108 -0.17 -13.55 12.80
CA LEU A 108 0.56 -12.39 13.28
C LEU A 108 -0.43 -11.50 14.04
N ILE A 109 -0.15 -11.32 15.33
CA ILE A 109 -0.90 -10.44 16.23
C ILE A 109 -0.04 -9.23 16.52
N GLN A 110 -0.61 -8.03 16.34
CA GLN A 110 0.13 -6.79 16.49
C GLN A 110 -0.66 -5.77 17.29
N THR A 111 0.03 -5.14 18.24
CA THR A 111 -0.51 -4.05 19.06
C THR A 111 0.32 -2.80 18.83
N LEU A 112 -0.32 -1.75 18.35
CA LEU A 112 0.26 -0.43 18.16
C LEU A 112 -0.03 0.42 19.39
N TYR A 113 1.01 1.01 19.96
CA TYR A 113 0.96 1.97 21.05
C TYR A 113 1.24 3.36 20.48
N ILE A 114 0.37 4.31 20.80
CA ILE A 114 0.40 5.67 20.26
C ILE A 114 0.68 6.62 21.42
N GLN A 115 1.75 7.41 21.34
CA GLN A 115 2.05 8.39 22.38
C GLN A 115 1.00 9.50 22.35
N GLN A 116 0.35 9.75 23.49
CA GLN A 116 -0.63 10.83 23.64
C GLN A 116 0.07 12.18 23.91
N PRO A 117 -0.55 13.32 23.53
CA PRO A 117 -0.07 14.64 23.90
C PRO A 117 -0.11 14.81 25.43
N GLN A 118 0.80 15.63 25.98
CA GLN A 118 0.80 15.91 27.42
C GLN A 118 -0.47 16.68 27.84
N SER A 119 -1.16 16.18 28.86
CA SER A 119 -2.36 16.78 29.42
C SER A 119 -2.08 18.18 29.98
N SER A 120 -2.89 19.17 29.59
CA SER A 120 -2.77 20.56 30.04
C SER A 120 -3.09 20.78 31.53
N THR A 121 -3.55 19.74 32.22
CA THR A 121 -4.01 19.74 33.62
C THR A 121 -2.99 19.16 34.61
N SER A 122 -1.76 18.82 34.18
CA SER A 122 -0.74 18.28 35.09
C SER A 122 -0.24 19.34 36.09
N VAL A 123 -0.82 19.28 37.29
CA VAL A 123 -0.38 20.05 38.46
C VAL A 123 0.60 19.19 39.25
N SER A 124 1.87 19.09 38.82
CA SER A 124 3.05 18.97 39.69
C SER A 124 4.32 18.73 38.89
N GLY A 125 5.44 19.33 39.33
CA GLY A 125 6.75 19.28 38.66
C GLY A 125 7.51 17.96 38.80
N HIS A 126 6.86 16.82 38.49
CA HIS A 126 7.53 15.54 38.28
C HIS A 126 7.54 15.21 36.78
N ASP A 127 8.64 14.63 36.29
CA ASP A 127 8.73 14.07 34.94
C ASP A 127 7.73 12.90 34.81
N GLU A 128 6.50 13.20 34.40
CA GLU A 128 5.46 12.21 34.17
C GLU A 128 5.87 11.30 32.99
N GLU A 129 5.78 9.97 33.20
CA GLU A 129 5.96 9.03 32.11
C GLU A 129 4.91 9.31 31.02
N PRO A 130 5.29 9.26 29.73
CA PRO A 130 4.36 9.55 28.65
C PRO A 130 3.22 8.53 28.62
N GLU A 131 1.99 9.01 28.43
CA GLU A 131 0.80 8.18 28.26
C GLU A 131 0.74 7.57 26.86
N TRP A 132 0.24 6.34 26.77
CA TRP A 132 0.17 5.56 25.53
C TRP A 132 -1.22 4.95 25.34
N ALA A 133 -1.86 5.26 24.21
CA ALA A 133 -3.09 4.61 23.78
C ALA A 133 -2.79 3.30 23.03
N GLU A 134 -3.56 2.24 23.32
CA GLU A 134 -3.44 0.95 22.65
C GLU A 134 -4.40 0.84 21.45
N TYR A 135 -3.88 0.38 20.30
CA TYR A 135 -4.68 -0.03 19.16
C TYR A 135 -4.31 -1.45 18.72
N LYS A 136 -5.27 -2.37 18.78
CA LYS A 136 -5.12 -3.75 18.31
C LYS A 136 -5.32 -3.80 16.81
N ILE A 137 -4.25 -4.08 16.07
CA ILE A 137 -4.30 -4.25 14.62
C ILE A 137 -5.04 -5.56 14.31
N LYS A 138 -5.80 -5.58 13.22
CA LYS A 138 -6.49 -6.80 12.76
C LYS A 138 -5.47 -7.91 12.55
N GLU A 139 -5.80 -9.08 13.09
CA GLU A 139 -4.98 -10.29 12.96
C GLU A 139 -4.67 -10.59 11.50
N THR A 140 -3.42 -10.95 11.22
CA THR A 140 -2.95 -11.34 9.90
C THR A 140 -2.60 -12.82 9.88
N ASN A 141 -3.39 -13.61 9.17
CA ASN A 141 -3.23 -15.05 8.97
C ASN A 141 -3.37 -15.43 7.48
N MET A 142 -3.21 -16.72 7.15
CA MET A 142 -3.26 -17.26 5.79
C MET A 142 -4.44 -16.74 4.96
N PHE A 143 -5.63 -16.69 5.57
CA PHE A 143 -6.83 -16.22 4.89
C PHE A 143 -6.77 -14.71 4.58
N THR A 144 -6.38 -13.90 5.57
CA THR A 144 -6.35 -12.45 5.41
C THR A 144 -5.27 -11.97 4.43
N VAL A 145 -4.07 -12.58 4.45
CA VAL A 145 -2.96 -12.18 3.57
C VAL A 145 -3.31 -12.39 2.11
N ASP A 146 -4.03 -13.47 1.80
CA ASP A 146 -4.41 -13.82 0.44
C ASP A 146 -5.68 -13.10 0.01
N LYS A 147 -6.76 -13.18 0.80
CA LYS A 147 -8.09 -12.71 0.40
C LYS A 147 -8.32 -11.22 0.63
N TYR A 148 -7.73 -10.62 1.66
CA TYR A 148 -8.01 -9.22 2.00
C TYR A 148 -6.85 -8.28 1.70
N GLN A 149 -5.62 -8.69 2.01
CA GLN A 149 -4.44 -7.84 1.86
C GLN A 149 -3.76 -8.02 0.49
N GLN A 150 -4.06 -9.11 -0.23
CA GLN A 150 -3.44 -9.48 -1.51
C GLN A 150 -1.90 -9.40 -1.46
N ILE A 151 -1.26 -9.88 -0.39
CA ILE A 151 0.16 -9.63 -0.08
C ILE A 151 1.11 -9.76 -1.30
N GLY A 152 2.03 -8.81 -1.46
CA GLY A 152 3.19 -8.98 -2.35
C GLY A 152 4.45 -9.11 -1.50
N PHE A 153 4.94 -10.33 -1.28
CA PHE A 153 6.03 -10.59 -0.33
C PHE A 153 7.33 -11.02 -1.01
N PHE A 154 8.44 -10.45 -0.55
CA PHE A 154 9.79 -10.70 -1.03
C PHE A 154 10.66 -11.23 0.12
N PRO A 155 10.71 -12.56 0.32
CA PRO A 155 11.39 -13.13 1.49
C PRO A 155 12.90 -12.86 1.51
N LYS A 156 13.57 -12.86 0.35
CA LYS A 156 15.02 -12.67 0.25
C LYS A 156 15.38 -11.19 0.36
N GLU A 157 14.59 -10.35 -0.27
CA GLU A 157 14.81 -8.90 -0.37
C GLU A 157 14.28 -8.15 0.87
N ARG A 158 13.54 -8.84 1.74
CA ARG A 158 12.93 -8.31 2.97
C ARG A 158 12.02 -7.10 2.69
N ALA A 159 11.09 -7.26 1.77
CA ALA A 159 10.13 -6.23 1.41
C ALA A 159 8.71 -6.80 1.29
N TYR A 160 7.69 -5.98 1.51
CA TYR A 160 6.30 -6.40 1.27
C TYR A 160 5.35 -5.25 0.92
N SER A 161 4.27 -5.59 0.22
CA SER A 161 3.12 -4.70 0.00
C SER A 161 1.83 -5.31 0.55
N LEU A 162 0.99 -4.51 1.20
CA LEU A 162 -0.32 -4.94 1.72
C LEU A 162 -1.43 -3.95 1.32
N ARG A 163 -2.63 -4.47 1.11
CA ARG A 163 -3.86 -3.69 1.02
C ARG A 163 -4.55 -3.63 2.38
N TYR A 164 -5.05 -2.45 2.73
CA TYR A 164 -5.98 -2.27 3.84
C TYR A 164 -7.38 -1.95 3.31
N LEU A 165 -8.41 -2.51 3.94
CA LEU A 165 -9.80 -2.23 3.58
C LEU A 165 -10.27 -0.82 4.00
N THR A 166 -9.63 -0.26 5.03
CA THR A 166 -9.99 1.01 5.65
C THR A 166 -8.74 1.69 6.21
N ALA A 167 -8.72 3.01 6.32
CA ALA A 167 -7.66 3.77 6.97
C ALA A 167 -7.85 3.94 8.49
N GLY A 168 -8.77 3.20 9.12
CA GLY A 168 -9.16 3.40 10.53
C GLY A 168 -8.02 3.27 11.56
N MET A 169 -7.03 2.41 11.30
CA MET A 169 -5.82 2.36 12.15
C MET A 169 -5.07 3.70 12.13
N LEU A 170 -4.90 4.30 10.94
CA LEU A 170 -4.21 5.58 10.77
C LEU A 170 -5.04 6.74 11.35
N GLU A 171 -6.36 6.68 11.22
CA GLU A 171 -7.27 7.62 11.87
C GLU A 171 -7.10 7.61 13.40
N THR A 172 -7.07 6.43 14.02
CA THR A 172 -6.85 6.30 15.47
C THR A 172 -5.50 6.84 15.90
N VAL A 173 -4.43 6.59 15.13
CA VAL A 173 -3.10 7.17 15.40
C VAL A 173 -3.17 8.69 15.46
N LEU A 174 -3.82 9.32 14.48
CA LEU A 174 -3.96 10.77 14.42
C LEU A 174 -4.80 11.32 15.57
N ARG A 175 -5.94 10.71 15.87
CA ARG A 175 -6.82 11.13 16.97
C ARG A 175 -6.10 11.03 18.31
N GLN A 176 -5.59 9.85 18.64
CA GLN A 176 -4.94 9.61 19.93
C GLN A 176 -3.62 10.37 20.07
N GLY A 177 -2.84 10.49 18.99
CA GLY A 177 -1.54 11.15 19.04
C GLY A 177 -1.58 12.68 18.98
N VAL A 178 -2.68 13.28 18.50
CA VAL A 178 -2.82 14.75 18.40
C VAL A 178 -3.85 15.30 19.38
N LEU A 179 -4.98 14.63 19.55
CA LEU A 179 -6.08 15.07 20.42
C LEU A 179 -6.01 14.45 21.81
N GLY A 180 -5.44 13.25 21.93
CA GLY A 180 -5.34 12.54 23.21
C GLY A 180 -6.70 12.15 23.78
N GLU A 181 -6.81 12.19 25.11
CA GLU A 181 -8.05 11.89 25.84
C GLU A 181 -9.15 12.93 25.63
N ASP A 182 -8.79 14.14 25.20
CA ASP A 182 -9.71 15.25 24.93
C ASP A 182 -10.46 15.10 23.59
N ASP A 183 -10.28 13.99 22.84
CA ASP A 183 -11.02 13.75 21.61
C ASP A 183 -12.53 13.64 21.89
N THR A 184 -13.28 14.62 21.40
CA THR A 184 -14.74 14.67 21.49
C THR A 184 -15.44 13.68 20.56
N GLY A 185 -14.69 12.99 19.70
CA GLY A 185 -15.23 12.08 18.68
C GLY A 185 -15.87 12.81 17.51
N GLU A 186 -15.62 14.11 17.37
CA GLU A 186 -16.07 14.90 16.23
C GLU A 186 -15.57 14.30 14.91
N GLU A 187 -16.42 14.31 13.88
CA GLU A 187 -16.09 13.75 12.56
C GLU A 187 -14.93 14.48 11.87
N SER A 188 -14.76 15.77 12.13
CA SER A 188 -13.75 16.61 11.50
C SER A 188 -13.22 17.64 12.49
N PRO A 189 -12.36 17.22 13.44
CA PRO A 189 -11.77 18.11 14.43
C PRO A 189 -10.99 19.25 13.74
N LYS A 190 -11.04 20.45 14.32
CA LYS A 190 -10.34 21.62 13.75
C LYS A 190 -8.83 21.38 13.72
N ASN A 191 -8.19 21.76 12.62
CA ASN A 191 -6.73 21.70 12.42
C ASN A 191 -6.11 20.29 12.42
N LEU A 192 -6.90 19.23 12.30
CA LEU A 192 -6.41 17.87 12.13
C LEU A 192 -6.95 17.27 10.84
N LYS A 193 -6.05 16.88 9.94
CA LYS A 193 -6.40 16.19 8.69
C LYS A 193 -6.58 14.70 8.97
N LEU A 194 -7.81 14.21 8.97
CA LEU A 194 -8.12 12.78 9.08
C LEU A 194 -8.30 12.15 7.68
N PRO A 195 -8.01 10.83 7.53
CA PRO A 195 -8.28 10.13 6.29
C PRO A 195 -9.77 9.99 6.03
N SER A 196 -10.13 9.90 4.76
CA SER A 196 -11.50 9.63 4.32
C SER A 196 -12.05 8.35 4.97
N ARG A 197 -13.32 8.37 5.39
CA ARG A 197 -14.00 7.20 6.00
C ARG A 197 -14.07 5.99 5.08
N ARG A 198 -14.17 6.21 3.77
CA ARG A 198 -14.28 5.18 2.73
C ARG A 198 -13.27 5.46 1.62
N PRO A 199 -11.97 5.30 1.88
CA PRO A 199 -10.95 5.54 0.89
C PRO A 199 -11.10 4.55 -0.27
N SER A 200 -10.74 4.97 -1.48
CA SER A 200 -10.77 4.05 -2.64
C SER A 200 -9.64 3.02 -2.54
N ILE A 201 -8.45 3.46 -2.11
CA ILE A 201 -7.26 2.62 -1.92
C ILE A 201 -6.54 3.01 -0.62
N VAL A 202 -6.13 1.99 0.14
CA VAL A 202 -5.15 2.11 1.22
C VAL A 202 -4.08 1.04 0.97
N CYS A 203 -2.90 1.48 0.56
CA CYS A 203 -1.79 0.61 0.19
C CYS A 203 -0.59 0.87 1.08
N GLU A 204 -0.09 -0.18 1.73
CA GLU A 204 1.18 -0.18 2.43
C GLU A 204 2.27 -0.78 1.55
N ASN A 205 3.43 -0.12 1.49
CA ASN A 205 4.68 -0.65 0.96
C ASN A 205 5.75 -0.57 2.06
N CYS A 206 6.39 -1.70 2.36
CA CYS A 206 7.38 -1.81 3.41
C CYS A 206 8.74 -2.21 2.82
N LEU A 207 9.76 -1.40 3.12
CA LEU A 207 11.15 -1.68 2.79
C LEU A 207 11.94 -1.81 4.09
N TYR A 208 12.72 -2.89 4.20
CA TYR A 208 13.70 -3.05 5.27
C TYR A 208 15.05 -2.51 4.83
N SER A 209 15.70 -1.84 5.78
CA SER A 209 17.09 -1.39 5.66
C SER A 209 18.04 -2.57 5.45
N GLN A 210 19.03 -2.36 4.61
CA GLN A 210 20.10 -3.33 4.34
C GLN A 210 21.23 -3.23 5.38
N GLU A 211 21.37 -2.09 6.07
CA GLU A 211 22.46 -1.85 7.03
C GLU A 211 22.05 -2.03 8.49
N LYS A 212 20.77 -1.84 8.82
CA LYS A 212 20.23 -1.83 10.18
C LYS A 212 18.95 -2.65 10.27
N ASP A 213 18.59 -3.05 11.49
CA ASP A 213 17.31 -3.70 11.74
C ASP A 213 16.19 -2.65 11.86
N ARG A 214 15.97 -1.97 10.74
CA ARG A 214 15.06 -0.85 10.55
C ARG A 214 14.15 -1.13 9.37
N ARG A 215 12.95 -0.56 9.40
CA ARG A 215 12.06 -0.55 8.24
C ARG A 215 11.32 0.78 8.10
N ALA A 216 10.90 1.05 6.88
CA ALA A 216 9.99 2.13 6.55
C ALA A 216 8.71 1.52 5.95
N ARG A 217 7.56 1.79 6.58
CA ARG A 217 6.23 1.39 6.10
C ARG A 217 5.51 2.62 5.56
N ALA A 218 5.37 2.68 4.25
CA ALA A 218 4.80 3.81 3.52
C ALA A 218 3.37 3.51 3.09
N PHE A 219 2.44 4.41 3.41
CA PHE A 219 1.02 4.27 3.09
C PHE A 219 0.57 5.33 2.10
N HIS A 220 -0.02 4.88 1.00
CA HIS A 220 -0.82 5.71 0.10
C HIS A 220 -2.28 5.61 0.52
N ILE A 221 -2.92 6.75 0.79
CA ILE A 221 -4.35 6.82 1.08
C ILE A 221 -5.02 7.69 0.02
N MET A 222 -5.90 7.08 -0.76
CA MET A 222 -6.64 7.76 -1.82
C MET A 222 -8.06 8.07 -1.36
N ASP A 223 -8.54 9.28 -1.65
CA ASP A 223 -9.91 9.71 -1.37
C ASP A 223 -10.92 8.82 -2.13
N PRO A 224 -12.23 8.90 -1.83
CA PRO A 224 -13.24 8.07 -2.51
C PRO A 224 -13.34 8.32 -4.02
N ARG A 225 -12.77 9.42 -4.53
CA ARG A 225 -12.76 9.79 -5.95
C ARG A 225 -11.47 9.37 -6.66
N GLY A 226 -10.47 8.86 -5.94
CA GLY A 226 -9.22 8.37 -6.51
C GLY A 226 -8.09 9.40 -6.57
N PHE A 227 -8.20 10.51 -5.83
CA PHE A 227 -7.10 11.48 -5.64
C PHE A 227 -6.33 11.15 -4.37
N ILE A 228 -5.08 11.59 -4.28
CA ILE A 228 -4.30 11.46 -3.04
C ILE A 228 -4.99 12.24 -1.90
N ASP A 229 -5.24 11.57 -0.79
CA ASP A 229 -5.81 12.17 0.43
C ASP A 229 -4.67 12.56 1.39
N MET A 230 -3.74 11.64 1.63
CA MET A 230 -2.52 11.84 2.39
C MET A 230 -1.51 10.71 2.16
N LEU A 231 -0.26 10.99 2.53
CA LEU A 231 0.84 10.04 2.56
C LEU A 231 1.27 9.83 4.01
N VAL A 232 1.61 8.59 4.39
CA VAL A 232 2.08 8.31 5.74
C VAL A 232 3.35 7.46 5.70
N ILE A 233 4.31 7.77 6.56
CA ILE A 233 5.51 6.96 6.79
C ILE A 233 5.59 6.57 8.26
N PHE A 234 5.62 5.27 8.54
CA PHE A 234 6.19 4.76 9.79
C PHE A 234 7.67 4.45 9.56
N LEU A 235 8.54 5.08 10.33
CA LEU A 235 9.96 4.71 10.40
C LEU A 235 10.18 3.99 11.72
N GLU A 236 10.67 2.75 11.68
CA GLU A 236 10.67 1.85 12.84
C GLU A 236 12.01 1.12 12.98
N ASP A 237 12.58 1.15 14.18
CA ASP A 237 13.75 0.37 14.58
C ASP A 237 13.31 -0.81 15.47
N ARG A 238 13.82 -2.01 15.21
CA ARG A 238 13.57 -3.17 16.07
C ARG A 238 14.60 -3.26 17.19
N GLY A 239 14.12 -3.51 18.42
CA GLY A 239 14.97 -3.78 19.56
C GLY A 239 14.39 -3.33 20.90
N ASP A 240 15.05 -3.76 21.99
CA ASP A 240 14.70 -3.47 23.38
C ASP A 240 15.55 -2.33 24.00
N GLY A 241 16.34 -1.62 23.19
CA GLY A 241 17.31 -0.60 23.64
C GLY A 241 16.72 0.79 23.94
N LEU A 242 17.58 1.74 24.33
CA LEU A 242 17.22 3.15 24.63
C LEU A 242 16.34 3.76 23.52
N LEU A 243 15.18 4.25 23.93
CA LEU A 243 14.00 4.60 23.13
C LEU A 243 14.17 5.91 22.35
N PHE A 244 15.14 5.99 21.44
CA PHE A 244 15.18 7.08 20.48
C PHE A 244 14.21 6.79 19.34
N HIS A 245 13.11 7.52 19.28
CA HIS A 245 12.22 7.44 18.13
C HIS A 245 12.97 7.95 16.90
N PRO A 246 13.05 7.15 15.82
CA PRO A 246 13.76 7.57 14.63
C PRO A 246 13.11 8.84 14.07
N SER A 247 13.89 9.65 13.36
CA SER A 247 13.38 10.86 12.71
C SER A 247 13.86 10.90 11.28
N LEU A 248 13.03 11.46 10.41
CA LEU A 248 13.43 11.71 9.04
C LEU A 248 14.37 12.93 9.03
N GLY A 249 15.57 12.75 8.49
CA GLY A 249 16.53 13.83 8.32
C GLY A 249 16.00 14.86 7.32
N ASN A 250 16.18 16.15 7.62
CA ASN A 250 15.81 17.22 6.71
C ASN A 250 16.90 17.42 5.66
N MET A 251 16.54 17.43 4.37
CA MET A 251 17.43 17.77 3.27
C MET A 251 16.97 19.09 2.65
N MET A 252 17.88 20.02 2.39
CA MET A 252 17.54 21.33 1.79
C MET A 252 16.82 21.20 0.44
N VAL A 253 17.21 20.23 -0.39
CA VAL A 253 16.57 19.95 -1.68
C VAL A 253 16.40 18.45 -1.81
N GLN A 254 15.15 17.99 -1.80
CA GLN A 254 14.83 16.56 -1.69
C GLN A 254 15.09 15.79 -2.98
N ILE A 255 15.08 16.44 -4.15
CA ILE A 255 15.27 15.74 -5.43
C ILE A 255 16.73 15.38 -5.75
N LEU A 256 17.69 16.19 -5.29
CA LEU A 256 19.10 16.05 -5.67
C LEU A 256 19.66 14.64 -5.48
N PRO A 257 19.39 13.93 -4.37
CA PRO A 257 19.92 12.59 -4.16
C PRO A 257 19.36 11.54 -5.11
N PHE A 258 18.30 11.82 -5.86
CA PHE A 258 17.69 10.90 -6.81
C PHE A 258 18.14 11.15 -8.25
N LEU A 259 18.74 12.31 -8.54
CA LEU A 259 19.25 12.65 -9.87
C LEU A 259 20.44 11.76 -10.24
N GLY A 260 20.62 11.55 -11.54
CA GLY A 260 21.70 10.75 -12.09
C GLY A 260 21.22 9.40 -12.63
N LYS A 261 22.19 8.52 -12.87
CA LYS A 261 21.98 7.19 -13.43
C LYS A 261 22.00 6.17 -12.30
N TRP A 262 21.01 5.30 -12.29
CA TRP A 262 20.84 4.20 -11.35
C TRP A 262 20.79 2.90 -12.12
N GLU A 263 21.60 1.93 -11.70
CA GLU A 263 21.62 0.59 -12.27
C GLU A 263 21.34 -0.44 -11.19
N GLY A 264 20.63 -1.49 -11.52
CA GLY A 264 20.22 -2.46 -10.52
C GLY A 264 19.44 -3.63 -11.08
N HIS A 265 18.81 -4.36 -10.17
CA HIS A 265 18.02 -5.53 -10.49
C HIS A 265 16.61 -5.41 -9.92
N SER A 266 15.64 -5.97 -10.62
CA SER A 266 14.24 -5.99 -10.20
C SER A 266 13.65 -7.39 -10.23
N VAL A 267 12.78 -7.67 -9.25
CA VAL A 267 12.06 -8.94 -9.13
C VAL A 267 10.57 -8.62 -9.06
N THR A 268 9.78 -9.17 -9.97
CA THR A 268 8.32 -9.02 -9.95
C THR A 268 7.66 -10.30 -9.48
N LYS A 269 6.82 -10.20 -8.44
CA LYS A 269 6.03 -11.30 -7.89
C LYS A 269 4.54 -11.02 -8.03
N ARG A 270 3.77 -12.07 -8.34
CA ARG A 270 2.31 -12.03 -8.32
C ARG A 270 1.83 -11.76 -6.89
N SER A 271 0.78 -10.96 -6.74
CA SER A 271 0.08 -10.79 -5.46
C SER A 271 -0.55 -12.10 -4.99
N GLY A 272 -0.62 -12.27 -3.67
CA GLY A 272 -1.07 -13.50 -3.02
C GLY A 272 0.07 -14.20 -2.28
N VAL A 273 -0.29 -15.00 -1.28
CA VAL A 273 0.68 -15.61 -0.34
C VAL A 273 1.70 -16.53 -1.02
N TYR A 274 1.30 -17.20 -2.11
CA TYR A 274 2.20 -18.03 -2.90
C TYR A 274 3.33 -17.22 -3.56
N GLY A 275 3.05 -15.98 -3.98
CA GLY A 275 4.08 -15.02 -4.40
C GLY A 275 4.93 -15.48 -5.59
N SER A 276 4.34 -16.12 -6.60
CA SER A 276 5.08 -16.65 -7.75
C SER A 276 5.88 -15.55 -8.46
N THR A 277 7.17 -15.82 -8.70
CA THR A 277 8.02 -14.91 -9.49
C THR A 277 7.54 -14.91 -10.94
N ILE A 278 7.14 -13.73 -11.41
CA ILE A 278 6.67 -13.52 -12.79
C ILE A 278 7.87 -13.27 -13.70
N THR A 279 8.77 -12.38 -13.27
CA THR A 279 9.94 -11.99 -14.05
C THR A 279 11.00 -11.34 -13.17
N GLU A 280 12.24 -11.45 -13.64
CA GLU A 280 13.43 -10.79 -13.10
C GLU A 280 14.09 -10.02 -14.25
N ALA A 281 14.60 -8.84 -13.97
CA ALA A 281 15.16 -7.97 -14.99
C ALA A 281 16.25 -7.06 -14.45
N ASP A 282 17.27 -6.84 -15.25
CA ASP A 282 18.24 -5.78 -15.03
C ASP A 282 17.62 -4.44 -15.42
N THR A 283 17.92 -3.41 -14.64
CA THR A 283 17.24 -2.12 -14.70
C THR A 283 18.25 -0.99 -14.77
N VAL A 284 17.92 0.01 -15.59
CA VAL A 284 18.66 1.27 -15.66
C VAL A 284 17.65 2.40 -15.60
N ALA A 285 17.70 3.20 -14.53
CA ALA A 285 16.86 4.37 -14.35
C ALA A 285 17.72 5.65 -14.39
N LEU A 286 17.43 6.54 -15.32
CA LEU A 286 18.07 7.83 -15.47
C LEU A 286 17.08 8.92 -15.08
N LEU A 287 17.47 9.78 -14.15
CA LEU A 287 16.67 10.94 -13.73
C LEU A 287 17.50 12.21 -13.93
N GLN A 288 17.02 13.12 -14.77
CA GLN A 288 17.69 14.38 -15.08
C GLN A 288 16.75 15.55 -14.83
N MET A 289 17.33 16.70 -14.48
CA MET A 289 16.62 17.96 -14.29
C MET A 289 17.39 19.05 -15.02
N ASP A 290 16.69 19.86 -15.82
CA ASP A 290 17.28 21.02 -16.49
C ASP A 290 17.22 22.29 -15.62
N ASP A 291 17.76 23.39 -16.16
CA ASP A 291 17.81 24.70 -15.53
C ASP A 291 16.43 25.38 -15.39
N LYS A 292 15.39 24.81 -16.00
CA LYS A 292 14.00 25.28 -15.97
C LYS A 292 13.09 24.38 -15.13
N ASN A 293 13.66 23.55 -14.26
CA ASN A 293 12.91 22.59 -13.43
C ASN A 293 12.10 21.57 -14.27
N LYS A 294 12.49 21.35 -15.52
CA LYS A 294 11.94 20.25 -16.31
C LYS A 294 12.69 18.98 -15.94
N LEU A 295 11.93 17.94 -15.64
CA LEU A 295 12.45 16.63 -15.29
C LEU A 295 12.30 15.68 -16.48
N VAL A 296 13.31 14.85 -16.71
CA VAL A 296 13.27 13.73 -17.64
C VAL A 296 13.62 12.46 -16.89
N GLN A 297 12.78 11.43 -17.03
CA GLN A 297 12.98 10.12 -16.45
C GLN A 297 12.96 9.05 -17.55
N ASP A 298 14.02 8.26 -17.63
CA ASP A 298 14.10 7.10 -18.51
C ASP A 298 14.31 5.84 -17.67
N VAL A 299 13.41 4.87 -17.77
CA VAL A 299 13.53 3.57 -17.11
C VAL A 299 13.60 2.48 -18.15
N THR A 300 14.74 1.79 -18.21
CA THR A 300 14.97 0.64 -19.07
C THR A 300 14.96 -0.63 -18.24
N SER A 301 14.23 -1.66 -18.69
CA SER A 301 14.23 -2.99 -18.10
C SER A 301 14.58 -4.03 -19.15
N MET A 302 15.49 -4.94 -18.81
CA MET A 302 15.98 -6.03 -19.67
C MET A 302 15.65 -7.37 -19.01
N GLY A 303 14.59 -8.03 -19.50
CA GLY A 303 14.10 -9.26 -18.90
C GLY A 303 15.00 -10.46 -19.19
N GLY A 304 15.54 -11.09 -18.14
CA GLY A 304 16.60 -12.12 -18.24
C GLY A 304 16.23 -13.44 -18.93
N GLY A 305 14.97 -13.65 -19.32
CA GLY A 305 14.51 -14.91 -19.91
C GLY A 305 13.74 -14.81 -21.23
N ARG A 306 13.45 -13.61 -21.74
CA ARG A 306 12.62 -13.43 -22.94
C ARG A 306 13.20 -12.48 -24.00
N ASP A 307 14.41 -11.97 -23.80
CA ASP A 307 15.04 -10.95 -24.65
C ASP A 307 14.11 -9.74 -24.91
N VAL A 308 13.29 -9.42 -23.89
CA VAL A 308 12.36 -8.29 -23.93
C VAL A 308 13.05 -7.12 -23.27
N ARG A 309 13.29 -6.07 -24.06
CA ARG A 309 13.73 -4.77 -23.58
C ARG A 309 12.56 -3.80 -23.60
N THR A 310 12.22 -3.24 -22.45
CA THR A 310 11.27 -2.14 -22.34
C THR A 310 12.01 -0.87 -21.96
N ASN A 311 11.59 0.25 -22.54
CA ASN A 311 12.06 1.57 -22.19
C ASN A 311 10.83 2.47 -22.01
N VAL A 312 10.75 3.12 -20.86
CA VAL A 312 9.70 4.06 -20.52
C VAL A 312 10.35 5.42 -20.34
N HIS A 313 9.92 6.38 -21.16
CA HIS A 313 10.39 7.75 -21.13
C HIS A 313 9.26 8.65 -20.64
N TRP A 314 9.51 9.41 -19.58
CA TRP A 314 8.59 10.41 -19.04
C TRP A 314 9.27 11.75 -18.93
N THR A 315 8.49 12.80 -19.21
CA THR A 315 8.89 14.18 -18.91
C THR A 315 7.87 14.82 -17.99
N GLY A 316 8.34 15.72 -17.15
CA GLY A 316 7.53 16.37 -16.13
C GLY A 316 8.14 17.67 -15.66
N THR A 317 7.49 18.29 -14.70
CA THR A 317 7.95 19.51 -14.04
C THR A 317 7.96 19.32 -12.55
N ILE A 318 8.95 19.89 -11.87
CA ILE A 318 8.98 19.93 -10.41
C ILE A 318 8.50 21.30 -9.91
N SER A 319 7.59 21.26 -8.93
CA SER A 319 7.19 22.42 -8.12
C SER A 319 7.35 22.03 -6.65
N ASP A 320 8.27 22.70 -5.96
CA ASP A 320 8.67 22.38 -4.58
C ASP A 320 9.09 20.91 -4.41
N ASN A 321 8.28 20.10 -3.72
CA ASN A 321 8.54 18.68 -3.51
C ASN A 321 7.67 17.77 -4.38
N LEU A 322 6.85 18.32 -5.28
CA LEU A 322 5.96 17.56 -6.17
C LEU A 322 6.50 17.57 -7.60
N VAL A 323 6.70 16.38 -8.15
CA VAL A 323 6.97 16.17 -9.57
C VAL A 323 5.69 15.74 -10.25
N GLU A 324 5.30 16.44 -11.31
CA GLU A 324 4.15 16.09 -12.14
C GLU A 324 4.61 15.70 -13.53
N PHE A 325 4.36 14.46 -13.93
CA PHE A 325 4.65 13.98 -15.28
C PHE A 325 3.47 14.21 -16.22
N GLU A 326 3.76 14.45 -17.50
CA GLU A 326 2.76 14.66 -18.56
C GLU A 326 1.79 13.46 -18.72
N GLY A 327 2.16 12.28 -18.20
CA GLY A 327 1.35 11.06 -18.19
C GLY A 327 0.36 10.93 -17.03
N ALA A 328 0.07 12.00 -16.28
CA ALA A 328 -0.79 11.98 -15.09
C ALA A 328 -0.26 11.03 -13.98
N TYR A 329 1.05 10.96 -13.84
CA TYR A 329 1.75 10.33 -12.72
C TYR A 329 2.47 11.41 -11.92
N GLN A 330 2.50 11.26 -10.60
CA GLN A 330 3.06 12.22 -9.67
C GLN A 330 4.08 11.53 -8.76
N LEU A 331 5.13 12.25 -8.37
CA LEU A 331 6.04 11.85 -7.29
C LEU A 331 6.08 12.94 -6.23
N THR A 332 5.78 12.58 -5.00
CA THR A 332 6.00 13.44 -3.85
C THR A 332 7.32 13.06 -3.20
N LEU A 333 8.26 13.99 -3.20
CA LEU A 333 9.54 13.87 -2.52
C LEU A 333 9.30 14.07 -1.02
N LEU A 334 9.89 13.19 -0.21
CA LEU A 334 9.74 13.18 1.24
C LEU A 334 11.12 13.25 1.95
N PRO A 335 11.18 13.81 3.18
CA PRO A 335 12.38 13.80 4.00
C PRO A 335 12.94 12.38 4.23
N GLY A 336 14.23 12.29 4.57
CA GLY A 336 14.89 11.00 4.83
C GLY A 336 15.23 10.18 3.57
N GLY A 337 15.36 10.85 2.42
CA GLY A 337 15.73 10.18 1.16
C GLY A 337 14.59 9.31 0.62
N MET A 338 13.34 9.74 0.81
CA MET A 338 12.17 8.98 0.37
C MET A 338 11.43 9.70 -0.74
N TYR A 339 10.72 8.95 -1.57
CA TYR A 339 9.66 9.51 -2.39
C TYR A 339 8.52 8.49 -2.52
N MET A 340 7.32 9.00 -2.80
CA MET A 340 6.12 8.20 -3.03
C MET A 340 5.50 8.60 -4.36
N GLY A 341 5.23 7.61 -5.22
CA GLY A 341 4.73 7.79 -6.57
C GLY A 341 3.34 7.23 -6.75
N TYR A 342 2.48 7.96 -7.46
CA TYR A 342 1.09 7.58 -7.66
C TYR A 342 0.45 8.31 -8.86
N PRO A 343 -0.65 7.78 -9.44
CA PRO A 343 -1.41 8.47 -10.48
C PRO A 343 -2.11 9.70 -9.90
N SER A 344 -2.22 10.78 -10.67
CA SER A 344 -2.92 11.99 -10.24
C SER A 344 -4.43 11.76 -10.04
N ASP A 345 -5.02 10.82 -10.80
CA ASP A 345 -6.44 10.45 -10.74
C ASP A 345 -6.61 8.96 -11.08
N ILE A 346 -6.86 8.15 -10.07
CA ILE A 346 -7.07 6.70 -10.23
C ILE A 346 -8.42 6.39 -10.90
N ALA A 347 -9.45 7.19 -10.64
CA ALA A 347 -10.76 6.97 -11.26
C ALA A 347 -10.66 7.14 -12.78
N LYS A 348 -9.82 8.05 -13.26
CA LYS A 348 -9.50 8.18 -14.68
C LYS A 348 -8.81 6.94 -15.24
N SER A 349 -7.82 6.37 -14.55
CA SER A 349 -7.16 5.13 -14.98
C SER A 349 -8.17 3.98 -15.11
N VAL A 350 -9.06 3.81 -14.12
CA VAL A 350 -10.12 2.79 -14.13
C VAL A 350 -11.13 3.04 -15.26
N ALA A 351 -11.60 4.28 -15.43
CA ALA A 351 -12.55 4.64 -16.48
C ALA A 351 -11.98 4.41 -17.89
N GLU A 352 -10.68 4.60 -18.06
CA GLU A 352 -9.96 4.35 -19.32
C GLU A 352 -9.49 2.88 -19.47
N SER A 353 -9.85 2.00 -18.54
CA SER A 353 -9.43 0.59 -18.51
C SER A 353 -7.91 0.39 -18.54
N LYS A 354 -7.17 1.27 -17.86
CA LYS A 354 -5.71 1.26 -17.79
C LYS A 354 -5.25 0.74 -16.42
N SER A 355 -4.24 -0.13 -16.45
CA SER A 355 -3.44 -0.44 -15.28
C SER A 355 -2.73 0.81 -14.76
N PHE A 356 -2.47 0.81 -13.45
CA PHE A 356 -1.71 1.87 -12.78
C PHE A 356 -0.85 1.26 -11.68
N HIS A 357 0.01 2.05 -11.06
CA HIS A 357 0.87 1.58 -9.98
C HIS A 357 1.06 2.64 -8.91
N LEU A 358 1.43 2.19 -7.72
CA LEU A 358 1.90 3.01 -6.60
C LEU A 358 3.35 2.65 -6.33
N GLU A 359 4.17 3.61 -5.94
CA GLU A 359 5.61 3.41 -5.76
C GLU A 359 6.06 3.99 -4.42
N PHE A 360 6.93 3.26 -3.74
CA PHE A 360 7.68 3.78 -2.60
C PHE A 360 9.17 3.57 -2.86
N CYS A 361 9.96 4.63 -2.73
CA CYS A 361 11.41 4.58 -2.81
C CYS A 361 12.04 5.05 -1.51
N TRP A 362 13.13 4.39 -1.13
CA TRP A 362 13.96 4.78 -0.02
C TRP A 362 15.45 4.67 -0.36
N LEU A 363 16.11 5.83 -0.35
CA LEU A 363 17.56 5.99 -0.42
C LEU A 363 18.12 5.91 1.01
N GLU A 364 18.44 4.70 1.46
CA GLU A 364 18.94 4.47 2.81
C GLU A 364 20.35 5.03 3.01
N ALA A 365 21.21 4.87 2.01
CA ALA A 365 22.60 5.31 2.02
C ALA A 365 22.94 6.04 0.72
N PRO A 366 23.89 6.99 0.72
CA PRO A 366 24.34 7.65 -0.49
C PRO A 366 24.71 6.63 -1.58
N GLY A 367 24.05 6.75 -2.72
CA GLY A 367 24.30 5.89 -3.88
C GLY A 367 23.69 4.48 -3.84
N LYS A 368 22.84 4.16 -2.86
CA LYS A 368 22.06 2.90 -2.83
C LYS A 368 20.60 3.17 -2.47
N ARG A 369 19.68 2.73 -3.33
CA ARG A 369 18.24 2.86 -3.07
C ARG A 369 17.49 1.56 -3.32
N GLN A 370 16.37 1.43 -2.63
CA GLN A 370 15.38 0.39 -2.86
C GLN A 370 14.08 1.04 -3.33
N ARG A 371 13.38 0.38 -4.25
CA ARG A 371 12.02 0.79 -4.68
C ARG A 371 11.09 -0.39 -4.57
N LEU A 372 9.84 -0.11 -4.21
CA LEU A 372 8.77 -1.09 -4.19
C LEU A 372 7.58 -0.52 -4.96
N VAL A 373 7.24 -1.16 -6.07
CA VAL A 373 6.15 -0.78 -6.96
C VAL A 373 5.01 -1.77 -6.78
N ARG A 374 3.81 -1.27 -6.49
CA ARG A 374 2.58 -2.04 -6.38
C ARG A 374 1.74 -1.81 -7.62
N THR A 375 1.48 -2.86 -8.41
CA THR A 375 0.76 -2.75 -9.69
C THR A 375 -0.69 -3.18 -9.55
N TYR A 376 -1.58 -2.39 -10.14
CA TYR A 376 -3.03 -2.61 -10.15
C TYR A 376 -3.52 -2.84 -11.57
N ASP A 377 -4.53 -3.69 -11.72
CA ASP A 377 -5.27 -3.84 -12.97
C ASP A 377 -6.26 -2.68 -13.19
N ALA A 378 -7.00 -2.76 -14.31
CA ALA A 378 -8.01 -1.79 -14.69
C ALA A 378 -9.20 -1.69 -13.71
N GLU A 379 -9.37 -2.65 -12.80
CA GLU A 379 -10.44 -2.68 -11.80
C GLU A 379 -9.95 -2.20 -10.42
N GLY A 380 -8.66 -1.87 -10.30
CA GLY A 380 -8.06 -1.45 -9.03
C GLY A 380 -7.74 -2.62 -8.10
N LEU A 381 -7.62 -3.84 -8.62
CA LEU A 381 -7.09 -4.98 -7.87
C LEU A 381 -5.57 -5.07 -8.02
N ALA A 382 -4.88 -5.29 -6.91
CA ALA A 382 -3.44 -5.42 -6.93
C ALA A 382 -3.01 -6.77 -7.51
N VAL A 383 -2.34 -6.77 -8.66
CA VAL A 383 -1.98 -7.99 -9.40
C VAL A 383 -0.54 -8.44 -9.18
N SER A 384 0.36 -7.51 -8.86
CA SER A 384 1.76 -7.80 -8.58
C SER A 384 2.42 -6.73 -7.72
N SER A 385 3.57 -7.09 -7.16
CA SER A 385 4.56 -6.14 -6.66
C SER A 385 5.89 -6.35 -7.38
N THR A 386 6.67 -5.28 -7.54
CA THR A 386 8.02 -5.31 -8.09
C THR A 386 8.98 -4.63 -7.12
N TYR A 387 9.97 -5.37 -6.64
CA TYR A 387 11.06 -4.84 -5.83
C TYR A 387 12.24 -4.47 -6.72
N PHE A 388 12.90 -3.37 -6.42
CA PHE A 388 14.12 -2.90 -7.08
C PHE A 388 15.23 -2.69 -6.03
N SER A 389 16.44 -3.08 -6.38
CA SER A 389 17.67 -2.72 -5.66
C SER A 389 18.64 -2.08 -6.66
N GLU A 390 18.93 -0.80 -6.46
CA GLU A 390 19.66 0.03 -7.43
C GLU A 390 20.83 0.77 -6.76
N VAL A 391 21.92 0.94 -7.50
CA VAL A 391 23.09 1.72 -7.13
C VAL A 391 23.33 2.83 -8.14
N THR A 392 23.81 3.99 -7.67
CA THR A 392 24.21 5.08 -8.56
C THR A 392 25.67 4.92 -8.99
N ILE A 393 26.00 5.41 -10.19
CA ILE A 393 27.33 5.34 -10.80
C ILE A 393 28.10 6.64 -10.58
#